data_AF-A0A5H2Y9K7-F1
#
_entry.id   AF-A0A5H2Y9K7-F1
#
_cell.length_a   1.000
_cell.length_b   1.000
_cell.length_c   1.000
_cell.angle_alpha   90.00
_cell.angle_beta   90.00
_cell.angle_gamma   90.00
#
_symmetry.space_group_name_H-M   'P 1'
#
loop_
_entity.id
_entity.type
_entity.pdbx_description
1 polymer ?
#
loop_
_entity_poly.entity_id
_entity_poly.type
_entity_poly.pdbx_seq_one_letter_code
_entity_poly.pdbx_strand_id
1 'polypeptide(L)'
;MGSLANLEKLSLLWCTSLSIIPDSIGNLKSLMEFYIYGSPIKELPVSIGSLSNLKELSTGNCQFLSRLPDSIGGLNSLVVLKIDQTLITDLPHEIGALKTLEKLEMRKCASLRSLPESIGSMRALTQ
;
A
#
# COMPACT_ATOMS: atom_id res chain seq x y z
N MET A 1 4.51 -12.01 13.84
CA MET A 1 3.46 -12.36 12.85
C MET A 1 3.74 -13.64 12.05
N GLY A 2 4.91 -14.27 12.16
CA GLY A 2 5.27 -15.47 11.37
C GLY A 2 4.47 -16.77 11.64
N SER A 3 3.48 -16.77 12.55
CA SER A 3 2.60 -17.92 12.80
C SER A 3 1.22 -17.80 12.11
N LEU A 4 0.92 -16.66 11.50
CA LEU A 4 -0.40 -16.38 10.90
C LEU A 4 -0.43 -16.77 9.41
N ALA A 5 -0.01 -18.00 9.11
CA ALA A 5 0.18 -18.47 7.73
C ALA A 5 -1.09 -18.43 6.88
N ASN A 6 -2.27 -18.50 7.51
CA ASN A 6 -3.58 -18.50 6.84
C ASN A 6 -4.33 -17.17 6.96
N LEU A 7 -3.69 -16.10 7.45
CA LEU A 7 -4.37 -14.82 7.57
C LEU A 7 -4.56 -14.20 6.19
N GLU A 8 -5.82 -14.13 5.75
CA GLU A 8 -6.19 -13.56 4.45
C GLU A 8 -6.54 -12.07 4.54
N LYS A 9 -6.99 -11.61 5.71
CA LYS A 9 -7.39 -10.22 5.93
C LYS A 9 -6.80 -9.68 7.22
N LEU A 10 -6.18 -8.52 7.13
CA LEU A 10 -5.66 -7.77 8.27
C LEU A 10 -6.21 -6.35 8.25
N SER A 11 -6.87 -5.95 9.33
CA SER A 11 -7.44 -4.61 9.49
C SER A 11 -6.89 -3.94 10.74
N LEU A 12 -6.22 -2.80 10.56
CA LEU A 12 -5.62 -1.96 11.59
C LEU A 12 -6.31 -0.60 11.55
N LEU A 13 -7.47 -0.51 12.20
CA LEU A 13 -8.34 0.66 12.15
C LEU A 13 -8.20 1.47 13.44
N TRP A 14 -7.90 2.75 13.31
CA TRP A 14 -7.76 3.70 14.43
C TRP A 14 -6.75 3.24 15.49
N CYS A 15 -5.67 2.58 15.07
CA CYS A 15 -4.57 2.20 15.94
C CYS A 15 -3.70 3.43 16.24
N THR A 16 -4.16 4.31 17.13
CA THR A 16 -3.55 5.62 17.41
C THR A 16 -2.13 5.56 17.99
N SER A 17 -1.71 4.42 18.52
CA SER A 17 -0.33 4.19 19.01
C SER A 17 0.55 3.45 17.99
N LEU A 18 0.00 3.00 16.87
CA LEU A 18 0.73 2.21 15.88
C LEU A 18 1.43 3.11 14.86
N SER A 19 2.71 3.39 15.11
CA SER A 19 3.54 4.24 14.26
C SER A 19 4.36 3.46 13.22
N ILE A 20 4.51 2.15 13.40
CA ILE A 20 5.35 1.28 12.56
C ILE A 20 4.62 -0.03 12.29
N ILE A 21 4.63 -0.48 11.03
CA ILE A 21 4.28 -1.86 10.66
C ILE A 21 5.58 -2.66 10.58
N PRO A 22 5.71 -3.79 11.30
CA PRO A 22 6.96 -4.54 11.34
C PRO A 22 7.22 -5.25 10.00
N ASP A 23 8.51 -5.40 9.65
CA ASP A 23 8.94 -6.15 8.46
C ASP A 23 8.40 -7.58 8.40
N SER A 24 8.05 -8.18 9.55
CA SER A 24 7.42 -9.49 9.58
C SER A 24 6.05 -9.58 8.87
N ILE A 25 5.46 -8.45 8.46
CA ILE A 25 4.25 -8.44 7.62
C ILE A 25 4.46 -9.22 6.31
N GLY A 26 5.65 -9.14 5.71
CA GLY A 26 5.98 -9.84 4.45
C GLY A 26 5.94 -11.37 4.54
N ASN A 27 5.82 -11.93 5.75
CA ASN A 27 5.66 -13.36 5.97
C ASN A 27 4.21 -13.85 5.85
N LEU A 28 3.23 -12.93 5.77
CA LEU A 28 1.81 -13.26 5.66
C LEU A 28 1.46 -13.63 4.21
N LYS A 29 1.94 -14.80 3.76
CA LYS A 29 1.83 -15.21 2.34
C LYS A 29 0.40 -15.42 1.86
N SER A 30 -0.55 -15.67 2.75
CA SER A 30 -1.98 -15.80 2.40
C SER A 30 -2.75 -14.49 2.41
N LEU A 31 -2.11 -13.37 2.79
CA LEU A 31 -2.80 -12.09 2.93
C LEU A 31 -3.27 -11.56 1.58
N MET A 32 -4.57 -11.37 1.45
CA MET A 32 -5.25 -10.82 0.28
C MET A 32 -5.73 -9.39 0.49
N GLU A 33 -6.07 -9.03 1.74
CA GLU A 33 -6.59 -7.71 2.07
C GLU A 33 -5.84 -7.12 3.26
N PHE A 34 -5.30 -5.91 3.07
CA PHE A 34 -4.62 -5.19 4.14
C PHE A 34 -5.14 -3.75 4.25
N TYR A 35 -5.80 -3.47 5.37
CA TYR A 35 -6.36 -2.16 5.68
C TYR A 35 -5.64 -1.54 6.87
N ILE A 36 -5.14 -0.33 6.68
CA ILE A 36 -4.62 0.55 7.71
C ILE A 36 -5.41 1.84 7.61
N TYR A 37 -6.15 2.20 8.67
CA TYR A 37 -6.93 3.42 8.65
C TYR A 37 -6.70 4.24 9.90
N GLY A 38 -6.50 5.55 9.76
CA GLY A 38 -6.42 6.47 10.91
C GLY A 38 -5.31 6.12 11.91
N SER A 39 -4.20 5.55 11.43
CA SER A 39 -3.04 5.18 12.25
C SER A 39 -1.86 6.11 11.93
N PRO A 40 -1.01 6.49 12.90
CA PRO A 40 0.09 7.43 12.69
C PRO A 40 1.33 6.78 12.04
N ILE A 41 1.12 5.88 11.08
CA ILE A 41 2.20 5.23 10.35
C ILE A 41 2.91 6.24 9.47
N LYS A 42 4.25 6.20 9.45
CA LYS A 42 5.07 7.11 8.64
C LYS A 42 5.45 6.52 7.29
N GLU A 43 5.60 5.21 7.24
CA GLU A 43 6.02 4.44 6.08
C GLU A 43 5.51 3.00 6.18
N LEU A 44 5.42 2.34 5.03
CA LEU A 44 5.22 0.90 4.96
C LEU A 44 6.59 0.20 4.91
N PRO A 45 6.73 -0.98 5.55
CA PRO A 45 7.98 -1.74 5.53
C PRO A 45 8.32 -2.20 4.12
N VAL A 46 9.62 -2.34 3.83
CA VAL A 46 10.12 -2.83 2.53
C VAL A 46 9.56 -4.23 2.23
N SER A 47 9.32 -5.04 3.25
CA SER A 47 8.76 -6.38 3.07
C SER A 47 7.32 -6.42 2.56
N ILE A 48 6.61 -5.28 2.46
CA ILE A 48 5.26 -5.22 1.88
C ILE A 48 5.24 -5.83 0.47
N GLY A 49 6.29 -5.58 -0.33
CA GLY A 49 6.43 -6.13 -1.69
C GLY A 49 6.51 -7.66 -1.75
N SER A 50 6.68 -8.34 -0.62
CA SER A 50 6.69 -9.81 -0.54
C SER A 50 5.30 -10.44 -0.42
N LEU A 51 4.24 -9.62 -0.34
CA LEU A 51 2.85 -10.06 -0.24
C LEU A 51 2.27 -10.36 -1.63
N SER A 52 2.73 -11.46 -2.25
CA SER A 52 2.39 -11.81 -3.63
C SER A 52 0.90 -12.07 -3.89
N ASN A 53 0.11 -12.36 -2.86
CA ASN A 53 -1.33 -12.62 -2.95
C ASN A 53 -2.20 -11.41 -2.59
N LEU A 54 -1.60 -10.26 -2.24
CA LEU A 54 -2.34 -9.08 -1.81
C LEU A 54 -3.11 -8.50 -3.00
N LYS A 55 -4.42 -8.39 -2.86
CA LYS A 55 -5.36 -7.85 -3.86
C LYS A 55 -5.81 -6.44 -3.54
N GLU A 56 -5.98 -6.13 -2.25
CA GLU A 56 -6.37 -4.80 -1.80
C GLU A 56 -5.45 -4.30 -0.68
N LEU A 57 -4.89 -3.11 -0.91
CA LEU A 57 -4.12 -2.35 0.07
C LEU A 57 -4.79 -0.98 0.26
N SER A 58 -5.14 -0.67 1.50
CA SER A 58 -5.68 0.63 1.87
C SER A 58 -4.92 1.22 3.05
N THR A 59 -4.44 2.45 2.92
CA THR A 59 -3.79 3.23 3.99
C THR A 59 -4.53 4.54 4.27
N GLY A 60 -5.87 4.53 4.17
CA GLY A 60 -6.68 5.73 4.26
C GLY A 60 -6.52 6.50 5.57
N ASN A 61 -6.53 7.83 5.53
CA ASN A 61 -6.42 8.69 6.72
C ASN A 61 -5.15 8.43 7.57
N CYS A 62 -4.10 7.86 6.98
CA CYS A 62 -2.79 7.75 7.62
C CYS A 62 -2.01 9.05 7.39
N GLN A 63 -2.32 10.06 8.21
CA GLN A 63 -1.87 11.44 8.02
C GLN A 63 -0.36 11.67 8.17
N PHE A 64 0.43 10.65 8.49
CA PHE A 64 1.89 10.76 8.56
C PHE A 64 2.59 9.95 7.46
N LEU A 65 1.84 9.19 6.66
CA LEU A 65 2.39 8.39 5.57
C LEU A 65 2.81 9.33 4.45
N SER A 66 4.12 9.44 4.24
CA SER A 66 4.72 10.43 3.34
C SER A 66 5.35 9.84 2.08
N ARG A 67 5.56 8.52 2.07
CA ARG A 67 6.15 7.76 0.97
C ARG A 67 5.65 6.32 0.96
N LEU A 68 5.63 5.72 -0.22
CA LEU A 68 5.55 4.27 -0.40
C LEU A 68 6.96 3.73 -0.66
N PRO A 69 7.29 2.51 -0.18
CA PRO A 69 8.56 1.89 -0.52
C PRO A 69 8.58 1.43 -1.98
N ASP A 70 9.75 1.45 -2.62
CA ASP A 70 9.95 0.97 -4.00
C ASP A 70 9.49 -0.49 -4.17
N SER A 71 9.56 -1.29 -3.11
CA SER A 71 9.07 -2.66 -3.08
C SER A 71 7.56 -2.79 -3.33
N ILE A 72 6.79 -1.69 -3.33
CA ILE A 72 5.39 -1.71 -3.74
C ILE A 72 5.20 -2.37 -5.11
N GLY A 73 6.16 -2.22 -6.03
CA GLY A 73 6.12 -2.86 -7.35
C GLY A 73 6.16 -4.39 -7.31
N GLY A 74 6.47 -5.01 -6.17
CA GLY A 74 6.44 -6.46 -5.96
C GLY A 74 5.04 -7.04 -5.69
N LEU A 75 4.03 -6.20 -5.49
CA LEU A 75 2.64 -6.61 -5.24
C LEU A 75 1.94 -7.09 -6.52
N ASN A 76 2.39 -8.22 -7.05
CA ASN A 76 2.01 -8.74 -8.38
C ASN A 76 0.51 -9.06 -8.56
N SER A 77 -0.25 -9.18 -7.48
CA SER A 77 -1.70 -9.48 -7.50
C SER A 77 -2.56 -8.29 -7.09
N LEU A 78 -1.97 -7.10 -6.88
CA LEU A 78 -2.70 -5.95 -6.36
C LEU A 78 -3.66 -5.41 -7.41
N VAL A 79 -4.94 -5.34 -7.05
CA VAL A 79 -6.03 -4.84 -7.90
C VAL A 79 -6.44 -3.44 -7.46
N VAL A 80 -6.43 -3.20 -6.15
CA VAL A 80 -6.89 -1.96 -5.54
C VAL A 80 -5.83 -1.39 -4.61
N LEU A 81 -5.43 -0.14 -4.86
CA LEU A 81 -4.57 0.66 -4.00
C LEU A 81 -5.29 1.95 -3.61
N LYS A 82 -5.55 2.11 -2.31
CA LYS A 82 -6.19 3.32 -1.74
C LYS A 82 -5.26 3.97 -0.74
N ILE A 83 -4.82 5.19 -1.03
CA ILE A 83 -3.90 5.96 -0.17
C ILE A 83 -4.49 7.35 0.14
N ASP A 84 -5.83 7.42 0.21
CA ASP A 84 -6.58 8.64 0.47
C ASP A 84 -6.17 9.31 1.79
N GLN A 85 -6.15 10.65 1.82
CA GLN A 85 -5.88 11.44 3.02
C GLN A 85 -4.53 11.09 3.69
N THR A 86 -3.48 10.97 2.87
CA THR A 86 -2.09 10.77 3.31
C THR A 86 -1.24 12.02 3.00
N LEU A 87 -0.01 12.07 3.53
CA LEU A 87 0.99 13.09 3.22
C LEU A 87 1.94 12.65 2.10
N ILE A 88 1.52 11.69 1.27
CA ILE A 88 2.35 11.22 0.16
C ILE A 88 2.72 12.40 -0.74
N THR A 89 4.02 12.56 -0.95
CA THR A 89 4.59 13.65 -1.76
C THR A 89 4.78 13.24 -3.21
N ASP A 90 5.22 12.00 -3.44
CA ASP A 90 5.43 11.38 -4.74
C ASP A 90 5.17 9.87 -4.64
N LEU A 91 4.91 9.21 -5.77
CA LEU A 91 4.88 7.75 -5.86
C LEU A 91 6.21 7.23 -6.42
N PRO A 92 6.71 6.07 -5.94
CA PRO A 92 7.92 5.46 -6.48
C PRO A 92 7.72 5.05 -7.94
N HIS A 93 8.80 5.06 -8.73
CA HIS A 93 8.77 4.67 -10.14
C HIS A 93 8.26 3.22 -10.30
N GLU A 94 8.52 2.36 -9.33
CA GLU A 94 8.12 0.96 -9.27
C GLU A 94 6.61 0.74 -9.22
N ILE A 95 5.81 1.79 -8.97
CA ILE A 95 4.34 1.70 -9.07
C ILE A 95 3.88 1.21 -10.46
N GLY A 96 4.64 1.53 -11.51
CA GLY A 96 4.36 1.08 -12.88
C GLY A 96 4.53 -0.43 -13.09
N ALA A 97 5.15 -1.14 -12.14
CA ALA A 97 5.28 -2.60 -12.16
C ALA A 97 3.97 -3.32 -11.74
N LEU A 98 2.99 -2.60 -11.19
CA LEU A 98 1.70 -3.14 -10.77
C LEU A 98 0.79 -3.44 -11.96
N LYS A 99 1.05 -4.56 -12.64
CA LYS A 99 0.37 -4.95 -13.89
C LYS A 99 -1.13 -5.27 -13.73
N THR A 100 -1.56 -5.64 -12.53
CA THR A 100 -2.94 -6.03 -12.22
C THR A 100 -3.75 -4.90 -11.59
N LEU A 101 -3.15 -3.73 -11.35
CA LEU A 101 -3.84 -2.66 -10.64
C LEU A 101 -4.92 -2.05 -11.52
N GLU A 102 -6.17 -2.24 -11.10
CA GLU A 102 -7.34 -1.70 -11.79
C GLU A 102 -7.77 -0.36 -11.22
N LYS A 103 -7.50 -0.14 -9.92
CA LYS A 103 -7.96 1.04 -9.19
C LYS A 103 -6.88 1.64 -8.31
N LEU A 104 -6.55 2.90 -8.57
CA LEU A 104 -5.68 3.75 -7.76
C LEU A 104 -6.48 4.94 -7.21
N GLU A 105 -6.69 5.01 -5.90
CA GLU A 105 -7.38 6.14 -5.25
C GLU A 105 -6.42 6.94 -4.36
N MET A 106 -6.35 8.25 -4.63
CA MET A 106 -5.46 9.20 -3.95
C MET A 106 -6.20 10.49 -3.58
N ARG A 107 -7.43 10.39 -3.07
CA ARG A 107 -8.26 11.54 -2.75
C ARG A 107 -7.66 12.31 -1.58
N LYS A 108 -7.72 13.65 -1.63
CA LYS A 108 -7.26 14.54 -0.55
C LYS A 108 -5.78 14.32 -0.15
N CYS A 109 -4.91 13.95 -1.09
CA CYS A 109 -3.45 13.91 -0.88
C CYS A 109 -2.86 15.31 -1.14
N ALA A 110 -2.98 16.20 -0.15
CA ALA A 110 -2.65 17.62 -0.32
C ALA A 110 -1.16 17.92 -0.60
N SER A 111 -0.28 16.96 -0.32
CA SER A 111 1.17 17.11 -0.52
C SER A 111 1.70 16.51 -1.81
N LEU A 112 0.84 15.83 -2.60
CA LEU A 112 1.24 15.17 -3.84
C LEU A 112 1.67 16.20 -4.88
N ARG A 113 2.91 16.09 -5.36
CA ARG A 113 3.51 17.03 -6.31
C ARG A 113 3.39 16.56 -7.75
N SER A 114 3.61 15.26 -7.96
CA SER A 114 3.66 14.68 -9.28
C SER A 114 3.26 13.21 -9.25
N LEU A 115 2.91 12.69 -10.42
CA LEU A 115 2.77 11.27 -10.67
C LEU A 115 3.97 10.80 -11.50
N PRO A 116 4.56 9.63 -11.22
CA PRO A 116 5.67 9.11 -12.01
C PRO A 116 5.19 8.72 -13.41
N GLU A 117 6.05 8.89 -14.41
CA GLU A 117 5.74 8.54 -15.81
C GLU A 117 5.37 7.06 -15.98
N SER A 118 5.87 6.21 -15.08
CA SER A 118 5.58 4.78 -15.04
C SER A 118 4.10 4.45 -14.79
N ILE A 119 3.28 5.39 -14.32
CA ILE A 119 1.82 5.20 -14.32
C ILE A 119 1.28 4.94 -15.73
N GLY A 120 1.90 5.52 -16.75
CA GLY A 120 1.53 5.29 -18.15
C GLY A 120 1.72 3.83 -18.61
N SER A 121 2.49 3.01 -17.91
CA SER A 121 2.67 1.58 -18.25
C SER A 121 1.59 0.67 -17.65
N MET A 122 0.72 1.18 -16.78
CA MET A 122 -0.27 0.40 -16.03
C MET A 122 -1.53 0.13 -16.87
N ARG A 123 -1.49 -0.94 -17.67
CA ARG A 123 -2.54 -1.27 -18.65
C ARG A 123 -3.89 -1.67 -18.05
N ALA A 124 -3.89 -2.20 -16.83
CA ALA A 124 -5.12 -2.59 -16.15
C ALA A 124 -5.82 -1.39 -15.49
N LEU A 125 -5.13 -0.25 -15.35
CA LEU A 125 -5.65 0.90 -14.62
C LEU A 125 -6.85 1.49 -15.37
N THR A 126 -8.00 1.46 -14.71
CA THR A 126 -9.25 1.97 -15.27
C THR A 126 -9.41 3.47 -15.01
N GLN A 127 -10.16 4.15 -15.89
CA GLN A 127 -10.50 5.57 -15.79
C GLN A 127 -11.68 5.81 -14.84
#